data_AF-A0A820ECR9-F1
#
_entry.id   AF-A0A820ECR9-F1
#
_cell.length_a   1.000
_cell.length_b   1.000
_cell.length_c   1.000
_cell.angle_alpha   90.00
_cell.angle_beta   90.00
_cell.angle_gamma   90.00
#
_symmetry.space_group_name_H-M   'P 1'
#
loop_
_entity.id
_entity.type
_entity.pdbx_description
1 polymer ?
#
loop_
_entity_poly.entity_id
_entity_poly.type
_entity_poly.pdbx_seq_one_letter_code
_entity_poly.pdbx_strand_id
1 'polypeptide(L)'
;MFINDIEKKLKDLNEQIKEIHQENEFNEMNLNYLRNQLTEIKEELNNSSNISIKEDSQSFINEVSIITSKKSKSNKWKQNAITVAGGNGQGHKRNQLKSPHGIFIDKKKHIFITDCFNHRIAEWECNAKEEQIIVGANKQGNRMNQLNWPKDVVVDQQNHSIIIADFENRRVIQWLNQNQQILIDNIDCYGLGMDKHGFLYVSDYVMNEVRRWKMGEYDNEGIVVAGGNGKGNKLNQLNYPSFIFVDEDQSVYVTDRKSDRVMKWRKDAKEGTIVAGGNGQGENLNQLFYPRRVIVDDLGQIYVAD
;
A
#
# COMPACT_ATOMS: atom_id res chain seq x y z
N MET A 1 27.79 -14.05 20.34
CA MET A 1 27.63 -15.47 20.69
C MET A 1 26.15 -15.81 20.80
N PHE A 2 25.43 -15.22 21.76
CA PHE A 2 24.02 -15.52 22.04
C PHE A 2 23.05 -15.51 20.83
N ILE A 3 23.17 -14.53 19.91
CA ILE A 3 22.27 -14.42 18.73
C ILE A 3 22.50 -15.55 17.72
N ASN A 4 23.75 -15.95 17.48
CA ASN A 4 24.07 -17.00 16.51
C ASN A 4 23.56 -18.38 16.98
N ASP A 5 23.53 -18.60 18.29
CA ASP A 5 23.01 -19.84 18.87
C ASP A 5 21.48 -19.92 18.74
N ILE A 6 20.78 -18.79 18.89
CA ILE A 6 19.32 -18.67 18.68
C ILE A 6 18.97 -18.83 17.19
N GLU A 7 19.73 -18.20 16.29
CA GLU A 7 19.55 -18.37 14.84
C GLU A 7 19.69 -19.83 14.41
N LYS A 8 20.65 -20.55 15.01
CA LYS A 8 20.82 -21.98 14.76
C LYS A 8 19.62 -22.79 15.27
N LYS A 9 19.17 -22.57 16.51
CA LYS A 9 17.99 -23.24 17.07
C LYS A 9 16.72 -23.04 16.22
N LEU A 10 16.53 -21.83 15.68
CA LEU A 10 15.38 -21.53 14.83
C LEU A 10 15.49 -22.14 13.43
N LYS A 11 16.71 -22.25 12.88
CA LYS A 11 16.94 -23.00 11.64
C LYS A 11 16.63 -24.49 11.85
N ASP A 12 17.10 -25.07 12.95
CA ASP A 12 16.85 -26.47 13.30
C ASP A 12 15.34 -26.74 13.50
N LEU A 13 14.61 -25.81 14.13
CA LEU A 13 13.14 -25.89 14.27
C LEU A 13 12.43 -25.86 12.91
N ASN A 14 12.88 -24.99 11.99
CA ASN A 14 12.31 -24.92 10.64
C ASN A 14 12.60 -26.17 9.79
N GLU A 15 13.73 -26.84 10.00
CA GLU A 15 14.00 -28.13 9.33
C GLU A 15 13.11 -29.24 9.90
N GLN A 16 12.92 -29.30 11.22
CA GLN A 16 11.98 -30.27 11.83
C GLN A 16 10.55 -30.09 11.35
N ILE A 17 10.07 -28.84 11.21
CA ILE A 17 8.75 -28.55 10.64
C ILE A 17 8.65 -29.11 9.21
N LYS A 18 9.69 -28.95 8.39
CA LYS A 18 9.74 -29.48 7.02
C LYS A 18 9.77 -31.00 6.97
N GLU A 19 10.49 -31.66 7.87
CA GLU A 19 10.54 -33.12 7.97
C GLU A 19 9.17 -33.70 8.32
N ILE A 20 8.50 -33.16 9.35
CA ILE A 20 7.13 -33.56 9.73
C ILE A 20 6.17 -33.36 8.55
N HIS A 21 6.35 -32.28 7.77
CA HIS A 21 5.60 -32.05 6.52
C HIS A 21 5.84 -33.11 5.44
N GLN A 22 7.08 -33.56 5.27
CA GLN A 22 7.44 -34.54 4.24
C GLN A 22 7.00 -35.96 4.61
N GLU A 23 7.02 -36.30 5.90
CA GLU A 23 6.70 -37.65 6.38
C GLU A 23 5.20 -37.86 6.68
N ASN A 24 4.37 -36.82 6.56
CA ASN A 24 2.94 -36.82 6.91
C ASN A 24 2.67 -37.26 8.37
N GLU A 25 3.64 -37.14 9.28
CA GLU A 25 3.54 -37.54 10.69
C GLU A 25 2.87 -36.47 11.57
N PHE A 26 1.87 -35.76 11.08
CA PHE A 26 1.19 -34.74 11.87
C PHE A 26 0.26 -35.36 12.92
N ASN A 27 0.66 -35.23 14.19
CA ASN A 27 -0.15 -35.59 15.34
C ASN A 27 -0.03 -34.53 16.46
N GLU A 28 -0.95 -34.57 17.44
CA GLU A 28 -0.95 -33.60 18.55
C GLU A 28 0.33 -33.63 19.39
N MET A 29 1.02 -34.77 19.44
CA MET A 29 2.27 -34.92 20.19
C MET A 29 3.39 -34.10 19.54
N ASN A 30 3.53 -34.19 18.21
CA ASN A 30 4.49 -33.43 17.42
C ASN A 30 4.19 -31.92 17.47
N LEU A 31 2.90 -31.53 17.45
CA LEU A 31 2.50 -30.12 17.60
C LEU A 31 2.82 -29.55 18.98
N ASN A 32 2.59 -30.31 20.05
CA ASN A 32 2.93 -29.88 21.40
C ASN A 32 4.44 -29.81 21.62
N TYR A 33 5.20 -30.72 21.01
CA TYR A 33 6.66 -30.69 21.02
C TYR A 33 7.22 -29.43 20.36
N LEU A 34 6.77 -29.09 19.15
CA LEU A 34 7.16 -27.87 18.44
C LEU A 34 6.79 -26.60 19.23
N ARG A 35 5.60 -26.58 19.85
CA ARG A 35 5.15 -25.46 20.70
C ARG A 35 6.02 -25.27 21.93
N ASN A 36 6.44 -26.36 22.58
CA ASN A 36 7.30 -26.27 23.76
C ASN A 36 8.68 -25.72 23.40
N GLN A 37 9.31 -26.20 22.31
CA GLN A 37 10.57 -25.63 21.83
C GLN A 37 10.45 -24.16 21.44
N LEU A 38 9.34 -23.78 20.80
CA LEU A 38 9.09 -22.39 20.46
C LEU A 38 8.92 -21.51 21.71
N THR A 39 8.28 -22.02 22.76
CA THR A 39 8.16 -21.34 24.05
C THR A 39 9.51 -21.16 24.74
N GLU A 40 10.36 -22.19 24.77
CA GLU A 40 11.72 -22.09 25.34
C GLU A 40 12.56 -21.04 24.60
N ILE A 41 12.51 -21.06 23.26
CA ILE A 41 13.17 -20.06 22.42
C ILE A 41 12.62 -18.65 22.74
N LYS A 42 11.30 -18.48 22.91
CA LYS A 42 10.67 -17.21 23.31
C LYS A 42 11.12 -16.73 24.70
N GLU A 43 11.27 -17.62 25.67
CA GLU A 43 11.73 -17.29 27.01
C GLU A 43 13.21 -16.84 27.01
N GLU A 44 14.07 -17.52 26.25
CA GLU A 44 15.45 -17.09 26.01
C GLU A 44 15.50 -15.73 25.30
N LEU A 45 14.59 -15.47 24.36
CA LEU A 45 14.48 -14.24 23.59
C LEU A 45 13.91 -13.05 24.38
N ASN A 46 12.93 -13.24 25.27
CA ASN A 46 12.32 -12.16 26.07
C ASN A 46 13.31 -11.52 27.05
N ASN A 47 14.43 -12.19 27.35
CA ASN A 47 15.57 -11.60 28.06
C ASN A 47 16.40 -10.64 27.17
N SER A 48 16.09 -10.52 25.88
CA SER A 48 16.74 -9.65 24.90
C SER A 48 15.70 -8.73 24.24
N SER A 49 15.73 -7.44 24.58
CA SER A 49 14.62 -6.49 24.43
C SER A 49 14.30 -5.98 23.02
N ASN A 50 14.56 -6.72 21.92
CA ASN A 50 14.42 -6.17 20.55
C ASN A 50 13.95 -7.14 19.44
N ILE A 51 13.32 -8.28 19.75
CA ILE A 51 12.94 -9.28 18.73
C ILE A 51 11.50 -9.79 18.97
N SER A 52 10.70 -9.91 17.91
CA SER A 52 9.35 -10.50 17.94
C SER A 52 9.23 -11.66 16.95
N ILE A 53 8.44 -12.67 17.30
CA ILE A 53 8.13 -13.84 16.47
C ILE A 53 6.72 -13.68 15.91
N LYS A 54 6.56 -13.91 14.60
CA LYS A 54 5.24 -13.97 13.93
C LYS A 54 4.86 -15.44 13.78
N GLU A 55 3.79 -15.85 14.46
CA GLU A 55 3.13 -17.13 14.21
C GLU A 55 2.02 -16.89 13.18
N ASP A 56 2.00 -17.68 12.10
CA ASP A 56 0.87 -17.68 11.20
C ASP A 56 -0.32 -18.35 11.88
N SER A 57 -1.34 -17.55 12.21
CA SER A 57 -2.53 -17.95 12.93
C SER A 57 -3.51 -18.72 12.03
N GLN A 58 -3.08 -19.85 11.50
CA GLN A 58 -3.93 -21.02 11.28
C GLN A 58 -3.62 -22.01 12.40
N SER A 59 -4.40 -23.05 12.60
CA SER A 59 -4.18 -24.08 13.65
C SER A 59 -2.84 -24.85 13.53
N PHE A 60 -1.93 -24.40 12.67
CA PHE A 60 -0.69 -25.03 12.23
C PHE A 60 0.41 -23.96 12.16
N ILE A 61 1.60 -24.27 12.69
CA ILE A 61 2.80 -23.44 12.57
C ILE A 61 3.48 -23.82 11.24
N ASN A 62 3.41 -22.94 10.24
CA ASN A 62 3.98 -23.22 8.91
C ASN A 62 5.44 -22.75 8.77
N GLU A 63 5.82 -21.66 9.44
CA GLU A 63 7.19 -21.13 9.41
C GLU A 63 7.43 -20.24 10.64
N VAL A 64 8.64 -20.29 11.21
CA VAL A 64 9.08 -19.40 12.29
C VAL A 64 10.26 -18.58 11.81
N SER A 65 10.10 -17.26 11.71
CA SER A 65 11.16 -16.36 11.24
C SER A 65 11.58 -15.35 12.33
N ILE A 66 12.88 -15.03 12.37
CA ILE A 66 13.40 -13.91 13.17
C ILE A 66 13.32 -12.66 12.31
N ILE A 67 12.51 -11.68 12.72
CA ILE A 67 12.78 -10.30 12.32
C ILE A 67 13.85 -9.81 13.28
N THR A 68 15.13 -9.96 12.90
CA THR A 68 16.16 -9.18 13.58
C THR A 68 15.78 -7.75 13.30
N SER A 69 15.38 -6.99 14.31
CA SER A 69 15.51 -5.55 14.20
C SER A 69 17.02 -5.33 14.02
N LYS A 70 17.50 -5.33 12.77
CA LYS A 70 18.66 -4.53 12.43
C LYS A 70 18.33 -3.22 13.10
N LYS A 71 19.09 -2.85 14.14
CA LYS A 71 18.99 -1.54 14.77
C LYS A 71 18.63 -0.61 13.65
N SER A 72 17.40 -0.09 13.67
CA SER A 72 17.01 0.94 12.74
C SER A 72 18.01 2.03 13.06
N LYS A 73 19.12 2.06 12.29
CA LYS A 73 19.84 3.29 12.12
C LYS A 73 18.72 4.13 11.56
N SER A 74 18.22 5.03 12.40
CA SER A 74 17.44 6.17 12.01
C SER A 74 18.31 6.88 10.98
N ASN A 75 18.27 6.38 9.75
CA ASN A 75 18.91 6.95 8.60
C ASN A 75 17.94 8.06 8.24
N LYS A 76 17.93 9.11 9.06
CA LYS A 76 17.27 10.35 8.71
C LYS A 76 17.82 10.69 7.33
N TRP A 77 16.91 10.74 6.36
CA TRP A 77 17.27 11.12 5.01
C TRP A 77 18.01 12.45 5.09
N LYS A 78 19.11 12.56 4.33
CA LYS A 78 19.81 13.83 4.19
C LYS A 78 18.79 14.85 3.69
N GLN A 79 18.73 16.01 4.32
CA GLN A 79 17.73 17.06 4.05
C GLN A 79 18.07 17.88 2.79
N ASN A 80 18.70 17.27 1.79
CA ASN A 80 19.18 17.89 0.57
C ASN A 80 18.38 17.41 -0.66
N ALA A 81 17.05 17.38 -0.54
CA ALA A 81 16.17 16.97 -1.63
C ALA A 81 16.34 17.88 -2.86
N ILE A 82 16.14 17.31 -4.05
CA ILE A 82 16.10 18.03 -5.33
C ILE A 82 14.70 17.94 -5.92
N THR A 83 14.31 18.96 -6.68
CA THR A 83 13.07 18.94 -7.45
C THR A 83 13.24 18.03 -8.66
N VAL A 84 12.40 17.00 -8.77
CA VAL A 84 12.42 16.03 -9.88
C VAL A 84 11.27 16.20 -10.88
N ALA A 85 10.24 16.98 -10.52
CA ALA A 85 9.12 17.33 -11.39
C ALA A 85 8.49 18.66 -10.92
N GLY A 86 8.04 19.49 -11.85
CA GLY A 86 7.49 20.81 -11.54
C GLY A 86 8.54 21.82 -11.05
N GLY A 87 8.21 22.60 -10.01
CA GLY A 87 9.12 23.59 -9.40
C GLY A 87 9.14 24.96 -10.06
N ASN A 88 8.42 25.17 -11.16
CA ASN A 88 8.39 26.44 -11.90
C ASN A 88 7.12 27.26 -11.64
N GLY A 89 6.63 27.21 -10.40
CA GLY A 89 5.39 27.84 -9.96
C GLY A 89 4.12 27.07 -10.35
N GLN A 90 3.01 27.47 -9.73
CA GLN A 90 1.70 26.89 -9.99
C GLN A 90 1.16 27.38 -11.34
N GLY A 91 0.67 26.48 -12.19
CA GLY A 91 0.10 26.86 -13.48
C GLY A 91 -0.19 25.67 -14.40
N HIS A 92 -0.51 25.98 -15.66
CA HIS A 92 -0.93 25.02 -16.69
C HIS A 92 0.07 24.91 -17.85
N LYS A 93 1.18 25.66 -17.78
CA LYS A 93 2.24 25.58 -18.78
C LYS A 93 3.04 24.28 -18.60
N ARG A 94 3.86 23.94 -19.60
CA ARG A 94 4.90 22.93 -19.40
C ARG A 94 5.75 23.27 -18.18
N ASN A 95 6.14 22.25 -17.43
CA ASN A 95 6.89 22.31 -16.17
C ASN A 95 6.20 22.99 -14.99
N GLN A 96 4.90 23.24 -15.10
CA GLN A 96 4.08 23.73 -14.00
C GLN A 96 3.07 22.66 -13.59
N LEU A 97 2.80 22.57 -12.29
CA LEU A 97 1.76 21.70 -11.74
C LEU A 97 0.74 22.58 -11.04
N LYS A 98 -0.51 22.13 -10.96
CA LYS A 98 -1.60 22.80 -10.26
C LYS A 98 -2.32 21.81 -9.35
N SER A 99 -2.00 21.89 -8.06
CA SER A 99 -2.50 20.98 -7.02
C SER A 99 -2.32 19.50 -7.39
N PRO A 100 -1.08 19.04 -7.67
CA PRO A 100 -0.84 17.63 -7.95
C PRO A 100 -1.22 16.77 -6.74
N HIS A 101 -1.64 15.52 -6.99
CA HIS A 101 -2.21 14.67 -5.94
C HIS A 101 -1.52 13.31 -5.84
N GLY A 102 -1.72 12.44 -6.82
CA GLY A 102 -1.10 11.13 -6.91
C GLY A 102 0.22 11.19 -7.65
N ILE A 103 1.12 10.27 -7.29
CA ILE A 103 2.41 10.06 -7.95
C ILE A 103 2.69 8.56 -8.09
N PHE A 104 3.26 8.12 -9.21
CA PHE A 104 3.75 6.76 -9.36
C PHE A 104 5.13 6.80 -9.99
N ILE A 105 6.03 5.93 -9.53
CA ILE A 105 7.38 5.82 -10.06
C ILE A 105 7.56 4.39 -10.54
N ASP A 106 7.85 4.22 -11.83
CA ASP A 106 8.10 2.89 -12.39
C ASP A 106 9.55 2.43 -12.18
N LYS A 107 9.87 1.19 -12.60
CA LYS A 107 11.23 0.65 -12.49
C LYS A 107 12.26 1.37 -13.36
N LYS A 108 11.83 2.09 -14.39
CA LYS A 108 12.68 2.92 -15.26
C LYS A 108 12.85 4.35 -14.70
N LYS A 109 12.28 4.64 -13.53
CA LYS A 109 12.26 5.95 -12.87
C LYS A 109 11.49 7.01 -13.67
N HIS A 110 10.50 6.60 -14.43
CA HIS A 110 9.50 7.50 -14.97
C HIS A 110 8.53 7.87 -13.86
N ILE A 111 8.25 9.16 -13.74
CA ILE A 111 7.46 9.75 -12.67
C ILE A 111 6.13 10.22 -13.26
N PHE A 112 5.06 9.52 -12.93
CA PHE A 112 3.70 9.85 -13.33
C PHE A 112 3.04 10.64 -12.23
N ILE A 113 2.49 11.81 -12.55
CA ILE A 113 1.83 12.70 -11.58
C ILE A 113 0.41 12.98 -12.04
N THR A 114 -0.56 12.83 -11.14
CA THR A 114 -1.90 13.38 -11.37
C THR A 114 -1.89 14.87 -11.07
N ASP A 115 -1.95 15.67 -12.13
CA ASP A 115 -2.00 17.13 -12.04
C ASP A 115 -3.47 17.57 -11.93
N CYS A 116 -4.03 17.37 -10.73
CA CYS A 116 -5.47 17.30 -10.49
C CYS A 116 -6.25 18.51 -11.04
N PHE A 117 -5.77 19.74 -10.83
CA PHE A 117 -6.49 20.95 -11.26
C PHE A 117 -6.13 21.39 -12.69
N ASN A 118 -5.19 20.71 -13.34
CA ASN A 118 -4.99 20.79 -14.78
C ASN A 118 -5.66 19.63 -15.52
N HIS A 119 -6.31 18.71 -14.80
CA HIS A 119 -7.08 17.60 -15.37
C HIS A 119 -6.25 16.69 -16.29
N ARG A 120 -4.99 16.47 -15.94
CA ARG A 120 -4.02 15.73 -16.78
C ARG A 120 -3.16 14.77 -15.97
N ILE A 121 -2.59 13.79 -16.67
CA ILE A 121 -1.47 12.98 -16.18
C ILE A 121 -0.22 13.45 -16.91
N ALA A 122 0.79 13.83 -16.13
CA ALA A 122 2.06 14.30 -16.64
C ALA A 122 3.18 13.33 -16.22
N GLU A 123 4.00 12.94 -17.19
CA GLU A 123 5.11 12.00 -17.02
C GLU A 123 6.44 12.76 -17.15
N TRP A 124 7.33 12.56 -16.19
CA TRP A 124 8.71 13.02 -16.26
C TRP A 124 9.65 11.82 -16.28
N GLU A 125 10.64 11.85 -17.17
CA GLU A 125 11.84 11.04 -16.95
C GLU A 125 12.65 11.64 -15.78
N CYS A 126 13.35 10.80 -15.03
CA CYS A 126 14.15 11.26 -13.89
C CYS A 126 15.17 12.34 -14.31
N ASN A 127 15.07 13.54 -13.73
CA ASN A 127 15.86 14.74 -14.04
C ASN A 127 15.57 15.39 -15.40
N ALA A 128 14.48 15.01 -16.08
CA ALA A 128 14.05 15.72 -17.28
C ALA A 128 13.66 17.16 -16.96
N LYS A 129 13.95 18.06 -17.91
CA LYS A 129 13.57 19.47 -17.80
C LYS A 129 12.13 19.75 -18.20
N GLU A 130 11.44 18.82 -18.88
CA GLU A 130 10.05 18.96 -19.36
C GLU A 130 9.27 17.65 -19.18
N GLU A 131 7.95 17.74 -18.96
CA GLU A 131 7.06 16.58 -19.01
C GLU A 131 6.70 16.15 -20.44
N GLN A 132 6.34 14.88 -20.55
CA GLN A 132 5.43 14.41 -21.59
C GLN A 132 4.01 14.35 -21.00
N ILE A 133 3.05 14.98 -21.68
CA ILE A 133 1.65 14.87 -21.28
C ILE A 133 1.11 13.58 -21.89
N ILE A 134 0.69 12.66 -21.01
CA ILE A 134 0.18 11.35 -21.43
C ILE A 134 -1.31 11.43 -21.71
N VAL A 135 -2.04 12.13 -20.84
CA VAL A 135 -3.51 12.16 -20.82
C VAL A 135 -4.03 13.50 -20.33
N GLY A 136 -5.17 13.95 -20.86
CA GLY A 136 -5.95 15.06 -20.28
C GLY A 136 -5.45 16.46 -20.61
N ALA A 137 -4.58 16.61 -21.61
CA ALA A 137 -3.98 17.88 -22.02
C ALA A 137 -4.97 18.98 -22.49
N ASN A 138 -6.25 18.65 -22.71
CA ASN A 138 -7.20 19.47 -23.47
C ASN A 138 -8.56 19.61 -22.79
N LYS A 139 -8.56 20.27 -21.62
CA LYS A 139 -9.73 20.67 -20.81
C LYS A 139 -10.36 19.53 -20.01
N GLN A 140 -10.88 19.92 -18.85
CA GLN A 140 -11.79 19.13 -18.02
C GLN A 140 -12.93 18.56 -18.86
N GLY A 141 -13.28 17.30 -18.64
CA GLY A 141 -14.43 16.67 -19.28
C GLY A 141 -14.51 15.18 -18.96
N ASN A 142 -15.48 14.50 -19.55
CA ASN A 142 -15.80 13.09 -19.29
C ASN A 142 -15.65 12.17 -20.52
N ARG A 143 -15.16 12.69 -21.65
CA ARG A 143 -14.82 11.87 -22.82
C ARG A 143 -13.69 10.89 -22.49
N MET A 144 -13.50 9.86 -23.30
CA MET A 144 -12.46 8.83 -23.08
C MET A 144 -11.03 9.40 -23.04
N ASN A 145 -10.80 10.53 -23.71
CA ASN A 145 -9.51 11.22 -23.73
C ASN A 145 -9.44 12.46 -22.81
N GLN A 146 -10.43 12.66 -21.95
CA GLN A 146 -10.51 13.76 -20.99
C GLN A 146 -10.57 13.20 -19.57
N LEU A 147 -10.04 13.97 -18.62
CA LEU A 147 -10.16 13.67 -17.19
C LEU A 147 -10.88 14.80 -16.47
N ASN A 148 -11.32 14.49 -15.26
CA ASN A 148 -11.92 15.42 -14.33
C ASN A 148 -11.43 15.14 -12.90
N TRP A 149 -10.50 15.98 -12.42
CA TRP A 149 -9.86 15.87 -11.11
C TRP A 149 -9.27 14.48 -10.82
N PRO A 150 -8.32 13.99 -11.64
CA PRO A 150 -7.68 12.72 -11.37
C PRO A 150 -6.95 12.73 -10.02
N LYS A 151 -7.25 11.75 -9.16
CA LYS A 151 -6.74 11.71 -7.78
C LYS A 151 -5.52 10.83 -7.60
N ASP A 152 -5.44 9.75 -8.35
CA ASP A 152 -4.31 8.83 -8.29
C ASP A 152 -4.03 8.14 -9.62
N VAL A 153 -2.82 7.62 -9.75
CA VAL A 153 -2.32 6.92 -10.93
C VAL A 153 -1.45 5.75 -10.50
N VAL A 154 -1.60 4.60 -11.15
CA VAL A 154 -0.70 3.44 -11.04
C VAL A 154 -0.37 2.92 -12.43
N VAL A 155 0.78 2.24 -12.57
CA VAL A 155 1.17 1.62 -13.83
C VAL A 155 1.14 0.12 -13.70
N ASP A 156 0.39 -0.53 -14.59
CA ASP A 156 0.49 -1.96 -14.81
C ASP A 156 1.82 -2.28 -15.49
N GLN A 157 2.76 -2.78 -14.70
CA GLN A 157 4.12 -3.10 -15.16
C GLN A 157 4.14 -4.27 -16.17
N GLN A 158 3.12 -5.13 -16.18
CA GLN A 158 3.08 -6.28 -17.11
C GLN A 158 2.65 -5.83 -18.51
N ASN A 159 1.60 -5.00 -18.58
CA ASN A 159 1.04 -4.54 -19.85
C ASN A 159 1.50 -3.13 -20.26
N HIS A 160 2.33 -2.48 -19.44
CA HIS A 160 2.76 -1.09 -19.61
C HIS A 160 1.59 -0.10 -19.77
N SER A 161 0.46 -0.40 -19.12
CA SER A 161 -0.72 0.46 -19.15
C SER A 161 -0.77 1.37 -17.92
N ILE A 162 -1.37 2.54 -18.08
CA ILE A 162 -1.54 3.51 -17.00
C ILE A 162 -2.99 3.46 -16.55
N ILE A 163 -3.22 3.29 -15.25
CA ILE A 163 -4.54 3.20 -14.64
C ILE A 163 -4.74 4.45 -13.77
N ILE A 164 -5.86 5.13 -13.97
CA ILE A 164 -6.11 6.47 -13.43
C ILE A 164 -7.44 6.47 -12.68
N ALA A 165 -7.44 7.01 -11.46
CA ALA A 165 -8.64 7.30 -10.69
C ALA A 165 -9.19 8.67 -11.12
N ASP A 166 -10.18 8.66 -12.00
CA ASP A 166 -10.83 9.84 -12.57
C ASP A 166 -12.03 10.27 -11.71
N PHE A 167 -11.70 10.77 -10.52
CA PHE A 167 -12.60 10.91 -9.36
C PHE A 167 -13.94 11.60 -9.66
N GLU A 168 -13.95 12.79 -10.28
CA GLU A 168 -15.22 13.50 -10.53
C GLU A 168 -16.04 12.87 -11.66
N ASN A 169 -15.40 12.09 -12.54
CA ASN A 169 -16.10 11.28 -13.54
C ASN A 169 -16.54 9.91 -12.97
N ARG A 170 -16.25 9.64 -11.69
CA ARG A 170 -16.63 8.44 -10.94
C ARG A 170 -16.25 7.14 -11.67
N ARG A 171 -15.03 7.09 -12.20
CA ARG A 171 -14.52 5.97 -12.98
C ARG A 171 -13.03 5.74 -12.80
N VAL A 172 -12.62 4.49 -12.94
CA VAL A 172 -11.21 4.10 -13.12
C VAL A 172 -11.00 3.80 -14.60
N ILE A 173 -10.08 4.52 -15.22
CA ILE A 173 -9.78 4.40 -16.65
C ILE A 173 -8.36 3.87 -16.87
N GLN A 174 -8.21 2.95 -17.83
CA GLN A 174 -6.92 2.46 -18.29
C GLN A 174 -6.57 3.10 -19.62
N TRP A 175 -5.28 3.41 -19.77
CA TRP A 175 -4.68 3.93 -20.98
C TRP A 175 -3.53 3.03 -21.42
N LEU A 176 -3.60 2.53 -22.66
CA LEU A 176 -2.57 1.69 -23.26
C LEU A 176 -2.38 2.08 -24.73
N ASN A 177 -1.19 2.59 -25.10
CA ASN A 177 -0.84 2.88 -26.50
C ASN A 177 -1.93 3.66 -27.27
N GLN A 178 -2.46 4.74 -26.69
CA GLN A 178 -3.58 5.56 -27.20
C GLN A 178 -4.98 4.94 -27.15
N ASN A 179 -5.12 3.66 -26.80
CA ASN A 179 -6.41 3.06 -26.51
C ASN A 179 -6.81 3.33 -25.06
N GLN A 180 -8.09 3.63 -24.86
CA GLN A 180 -8.67 3.85 -23.54
C GLN A 180 -9.80 2.88 -23.30
N GLN A 181 -9.89 2.39 -22.06
CA GLN A 181 -11.05 1.65 -21.60
C GLN A 181 -11.39 2.02 -20.17
N ILE A 182 -12.68 2.07 -19.87
CA ILE A 182 -13.14 2.19 -18.49
C ILE A 182 -13.00 0.79 -17.87
N LEU A 183 -12.23 0.70 -16.80
CA LEU A 183 -12.10 -0.55 -16.04
C LEU A 183 -13.24 -0.68 -15.04
N ILE A 184 -13.54 0.39 -14.31
CA ILE A 184 -14.56 0.41 -13.25
C ILE A 184 -15.34 1.71 -13.40
N ASP A 185 -16.67 1.63 -13.36
CA ASP A 185 -17.55 2.79 -13.38
C ASP A 185 -18.34 2.92 -12.07
N ASN A 186 -19.04 4.05 -11.91
CA ASN A 186 -19.89 4.36 -10.76
C ASN A 186 -19.19 4.22 -9.38
N ILE A 187 -17.90 4.57 -9.32
CA ILE A 187 -17.09 4.49 -8.11
C ILE A 187 -16.49 5.86 -7.78
N ASP A 188 -16.56 6.27 -6.52
CA ASP A 188 -15.93 7.52 -6.04
C ASP A 188 -14.44 7.29 -5.75
N CYS A 189 -13.71 6.89 -6.80
CA CYS A 189 -12.33 6.39 -6.73
C CYS A 189 -11.33 7.49 -6.35
N TYR A 190 -10.64 7.32 -5.21
CA TYR A 190 -9.71 8.32 -4.71
C TYR A 190 -8.24 7.87 -4.77
N GLY A 191 -7.96 6.68 -4.27
CA GLY A 191 -6.63 6.06 -4.26
C GLY A 191 -6.63 4.76 -5.03
N LEU A 192 -5.50 4.46 -5.65
CA LEU A 192 -5.26 3.22 -6.38
C LEU A 192 -4.08 2.47 -5.76
N GLY A 193 -4.18 1.15 -5.73
CA GLY A 193 -3.06 0.25 -5.42
C GLY A 193 -3.10 -0.94 -6.37
N MET A 194 -1.95 -1.50 -6.72
CA MET A 194 -1.90 -2.70 -7.54
C MET A 194 -0.82 -3.65 -7.03
N ASP A 195 -1.16 -4.93 -6.89
CA ASP A 195 -0.21 -5.94 -6.42
C ASP A 195 0.48 -6.69 -7.58
N LYS A 196 1.53 -7.44 -7.24
CA LYS A 196 2.31 -8.26 -8.20
C LYS A 196 1.49 -9.36 -8.88
N HIS A 197 0.34 -9.71 -8.32
CA HIS A 197 -0.55 -10.73 -8.87
C HIS A 197 -1.57 -10.13 -9.85
N GLY A 198 -1.53 -8.82 -10.10
CA GLY A 198 -2.46 -8.15 -11.00
C GLY A 198 -3.85 -8.02 -10.39
N PHE A 199 -3.94 -7.75 -9.09
CA PHE A 199 -5.17 -7.21 -8.51
C PHE A 199 -5.07 -5.70 -8.39
N LEU A 200 -6.15 -5.01 -8.77
CA LEU A 200 -6.33 -3.57 -8.63
C LEU A 200 -7.20 -3.30 -7.39
N TYR A 201 -6.72 -2.42 -6.53
CA TYR A 201 -7.36 -1.98 -5.30
C TYR A 201 -7.77 -0.53 -5.47
N VAL A 202 -9.00 -0.20 -5.11
CA VAL A 202 -9.56 1.15 -5.25
C VAL A 202 -10.21 1.53 -3.93
N SER A 203 -9.86 2.70 -3.41
CA SER A 203 -10.60 3.28 -2.29
C SER A 203 -11.81 4.01 -2.82
N ASP A 204 -12.98 3.59 -2.35
CA ASP A 204 -14.21 4.32 -2.56
C ASP A 204 -14.37 5.34 -1.43
N TYR A 205 -14.17 6.60 -1.78
CA TYR A 205 -14.17 7.72 -0.86
C TYR A 205 -15.53 7.89 -0.16
N VAL A 206 -16.63 7.64 -0.87
CA VAL A 206 -17.99 7.88 -0.39
C VAL A 206 -18.53 6.66 0.35
N MET A 207 -18.26 5.45 -0.14
CA MET A 207 -18.66 4.19 0.51
C MET A 207 -17.82 3.87 1.75
N ASN A 208 -16.67 4.55 1.92
CA ASN A 208 -15.76 4.36 3.06
C ASN A 208 -15.22 2.92 3.13
N GLU A 209 -14.74 2.43 2.00
CA GLU A 209 -14.21 1.09 1.87
C GLU A 209 -13.12 1.01 0.80
N VAL A 210 -12.38 -0.09 0.81
CA VAL A 210 -11.46 -0.45 -0.27
C VAL A 210 -11.97 -1.73 -0.90
N ARG A 211 -12.12 -1.69 -2.21
CA ARG A 211 -12.51 -2.84 -3.03
C ARG A 211 -11.35 -3.29 -3.89
N ARG A 212 -11.36 -4.57 -4.27
CA ARG A 212 -10.36 -5.20 -5.13
C ARG A 212 -11.01 -5.94 -6.29
N TRP A 213 -10.39 -5.82 -7.46
CA TRP A 213 -10.72 -6.55 -8.69
C TRP A 213 -9.50 -7.28 -9.22
N LYS A 214 -9.71 -8.42 -9.87
CA LYS A 214 -8.68 -9.07 -10.67
C LYS A 214 -8.61 -8.37 -12.03
N MET A 215 -7.40 -8.08 -12.51
CA MET A 215 -7.24 -7.47 -13.83
C MET A 215 -7.90 -8.34 -14.91
N GLY A 216 -8.75 -7.72 -15.74
CA GLY A 216 -9.55 -8.41 -16.77
C GLY A 216 -10.92 -8.91 -16.29
N GLU A 217 -11.23 -8.82 -15.00
CA GLU A 217 -12.50 -9.28 -14.41
C GLU A 217 -13.20 -8.12 -13.67
N TYR A 218 -13.71 -7.14 -14.43
CA TYR A 218 -14.33 -5.94 -13.87
C TYR A 218 -15.86 -5.89 -13.94
N ASP A 219 -16.50 -6.91 -14.51
CA ASP A 219 -17.96 -6.99 -14.62
C ASP A 219 -18.64 -7.31 -13.27
N ASN A 220 -17.86 -7.48 -12.20
CA ASN A 220 -18.36 -7.70 -10.84
C ASN A 220 -18.21 -6.44 -9.97
N GLU A 221 -18.95 -6.39 -8.86
CA GLU A 221 -18.92 -5.26 -7.92
C GLU A 221 -17.59 -5.12 -7.14
N GLY A 222 -16.62 -6.00 -7.36
CA GLY A 222 -15.38 -6.07 -6.59
C GLY A 222 -15.57 -6.69 -5.21
N ILE A 223 -14.46 -7.07 -4.58
CA ILE A 223 -14.45 -7.66 -3.24
C ILE A 223 -14.01 -6.58 -2.25
N VAL A 224 -14.81 -6.33 -1.21
CA VAL A 224 -14.42 -5.44 -0.11
C VAL A 224 -13.30 -6.11 0.70
N VAL A 225 -12.16 -5.41 0.81
CA VAL A 225 -10.95 -5.89 1.52
C VAL A 225 -10.55 -5.04 2.72
N ALA A 226 -11.13 -3.83 2.86
CA ALA A 226 -11.00 -3.00 4.05
C ALA A 226 -12.24 -2.10 4.21
N GLY A 227 -12.68 -1.85 5.45
CA GLY A 227 -13.90 -1.08 5.71
C GLY A 227 -15.18 -1.89 5.43
N GLY A 228 -16.17 -1.27 4.79
CA GLY A 228 -17.44 -1.90 4.40
C GLY A 228 -18.48 -2.02 5.52
N ASN A 229 -18.17 -1.54 6.73
CA ASN A 229 -19.08 -1.57 7.88
C ASN A 229 -19.63 -0.17 8.22
N GLY A 230 -19.81 0.64 7.17
CA GLY A 230 -20.20 2.04 7.27
C GLY A 230 -19.05 2.96 7.69
N LYS A 231 -19.33 4.27 7.62
CA LYS A 231 -18.42 5.34 7.99
C LYS A 231 -18.18 5.37 9.50
N GLY A 232 -16.92 5.44 9.93
CA GLY A 232 -16.58 5.65 11.33
C GLY A 232 -15.14 5.33 11.69
N ASN A 233 -14.84 5.35 12.99
CA ASN A 233 -13.49 5.22 13.53
C ASN A 233 -13.23 3.85 14.20
N LYS A 234 -14.16 2.90 14.13
CA LYS A 234 -13.94 1.53 14.61
C LYS A 234 -12.87 0.83 13.77
N LEU A 235 -12.32 -0.28 14.27
CA LEU A 235 -11.26 -1.03 13.58
C LEU A 235 -11.73 -1.72 12.30
N ASN A 236 -13.02 -1.95 12.13
CA ASN A 236 -13.64 -2.49 10.92
C ASN A 236 -14.29 -1.40 10.04
N GLN A 237 -14.07 -0.12 10.34
CA GLN A 237 -14.64 1.02 9.63
C GLN A 237 -13.54 1.92 9.07
N LEU A 238 -13.89 2.68 8.03
CA LEU A 238 -13.08 3.76 7.48
C LEU A 238 -13.92 5.04 7.43
N ASN A 239 -13.27 6.17 7.19
CA ASN A 239 -13.86 7.49 7.12
C ASN A 239 -13.13 8.32 6.05
N TYR A 240 -13.73 8.38 4.87
CA TYR A 240 -13.17 9.02 3.67
C TYR A 240 -11.75 8.52 3.36
N PRO A 241 -11.57 7.19 3.15
CA PRO A 241 -10.26 6.62 2.88
C PRO A 241 -9.68 7.23 1.59
N SER A 242 -8.36 7.41 1.59
CA SER A 242 -7.66 7.99 0.44
C SER A 242 -6.69 7.00 -0.19
N PHE A 243 -5.39 7.17 -0.05
CA PHE A 243 -4.41 6.35 -0.76
C PHE A 243 -4.25 4.97 -0.15
N ILE A 244 -3.85 4.03 -1.01
CA ILE A 244 -3.65 2.63 -0.69
C ILE A 244 -2.21 2.23 -0.99
N PHE A 245 -1.62 1.45 -0.10
CA PHE A 245 -0.42 0.67 -0.38
C PHE A 245 -0.74 -0.82 -0.11
N VAL A 246 -0.24 -1.70 -0.96
CA VAL A 246 -0.43 -3.15 -0.81
C VAL A 246 0.94 -3.81 -0.72
N ASP A 247 1.18 -4.55 0.36
CA ASP A 247 2.43 -5.28 0.55
C ASP A 247 2.44 -6.65 -0.17
N GLU A 248 3.57 -7.35 -0.12
CA GLU A 248 3.73 -8.64 -0.81
C GLU A 248 2.80 -9.74 -0.28
N ASP A 249 2.35 -9.62 0.98
CA ASP A 249 1.41 -10.54 1.64
C ASP A 249 -0.06 -10.18 1.31
N GLN A 250 -0.28 -9.22 0.40
CA GLN A 250 -1.60 -8.65 0.08
C GLN A 250 -2.27 -7.98 1.29
N SER A 251 -1.49 -7.52 2.27
CA SER A 251 -2.02 -6.63 3.30
C SER A 251 -2.24 -5.24 2.71
N VAL A 252 -3.38 -4.64 3.03
CA VAL A 252 -3.80 -3.35 2.52
C VAL A 252 -3.60 -2.30 3.59
N TYR A 253 -2.76 -1.31 3.29
CA TYR A 253 -2.58 -0.12 4.10
C TYR A 253 -3.40 1.00 3.50
N VAL A 254 -4.23 1.63 4.32
CA VAL A 254 -5.17 2.66 3.89
C VAL A 254 -4.94 3.90 4.74
N THR A 255 -4.75 5.05 4.10
CA THR A 255 -4.84 6.32 4.81
C THR A 255 -6.31 6.64 5.07
N ASP A 256 -6.72 6.47 6.32
CA ASP A 256 -8.07 6.72 6.80
C ASP A 256 -8.20 8.21 7.15
N ARG A 257 -8.28 9.01 6.08
CA ARG A 257 -7.93 10.43 6.06
C ARG A 257 -8.69 11.28 7.07
N LYS A 258 -9.99 11.02 7.28
CA LYS A 258 -10.80 11.81 8.24
C LYS A 258 -10.78 11.27 9.66
N SER A 259 -10.15 10.11 9.86
CA SER A 259 -9.85 9.56 11.18
C SER A 259 -8.40 9.80 11.58
N ASP A 260 -7.64 10.58 10.79
CA ASP A 260 -6.27 11.01 11.09
C ASP A 260 -5.35 9.84 11.47
N ARG A 261 -5.47 8.75 10.70
CA ARG A 261 -4.76 7.50 10.97
C ARG A 261 -4.42 6.74 9.69
N VAL A 262 -3.50 5.81 9.81
CA VAL A 262 -3.20 4.79 8.82
C VAL A 262 -3.57 3.44 9.40
N MET A 263 -4.36 2.69 8.63
CA MET A 263 -4.87 1.39 9.02
C MET A 263 -4.27 0.31 8.12
N LYS A 264 -3.93 -0.85 8.69
CA LYS A 264 -3.50 -2.05 7.96
C LYS A 264 -4.55 -3.14 8.12
N TRP A 265 -5.05 -3.68 7.01
CA TRP A 265 -5.80 -4.94 6.97
C TRP A 265 -4.91 -6.03 6.43
N ARG A 266 -4.75 -7.13 7.19
CA ARG A 266 -4.20 -8.36 6.63
C ARG A 266 -5.21 -8.96 5.66
N LYS A 267 -4.73 -9.74 4.71
CA LYS A 267 -5.59 -10.48 3.78
C LYS A 267 -6.68 -11.24 4.55
N ASP A 268 -7.92 -11.09 4.09
CA ASP A 268 -9.13 -11.73 4.62
C ASP A 268 -9.51 -11.34 6.08
N ALA A 269 -8.81 -10.39 6.70
CA ALA A 269 -9.12 -9.90 8.03
C ALA A 269 -10.45 -9.13 8.06
N LYS A 270 -11.22 -9.31 9.15
CA LYS A 270 -12.51 -8.61 9.35
C LYS A 270 -12.36 -7.20 9.91
N GLU A 271 -11.21 -6.91 10.51
CA GLU A 271 -10.85 -5.61 11.06
C GLU A 271 -9.37 -5.31 10.80
N GLY A 272 -9.04 -4.03 10.83
CA GLY A 272 -7.68 -3.54 10.63
C GLY A 272 -7.01 -3.18 11.95
N THR A 273 -5.73 -2.91 11.87
CA THR A 273 -4.92 -2.40 12.98
C THR A 273 -4.41 -1.00 12.66
N ILE A 274 -4.45 -0.09 13.62
CA ILE A 274 -3.83 1.23 13.47
C ILE A 274 -2.30 1.04 13.46
N VAL A 275 -1.64 1.54 12.42
CA VAL A 275 -0.17 1.45 12.27
C VAL A 275 0.53 2.80 12.32
N ALA A 276 -0.23 3.91 12.18
CA ALA A 276 0.23 5.27 12.43
C ALA A 276 -0.96 6.18 12.75
N GLY A 277 -0.74 7.25 13.54
CA GLY A 277 -1.77 8.21 13.91
C GLY A 277 -2.84 7.65 14.85
N GLY A 278 -4.06 8.20 14.75
CA GLY A 278 -5.22 7.80 15.57
C GLY A 278 -5.28 8.41 16.97
N ASN A 279 -4.35 9.31 17.32
CA ASN A 279 -4.29 10.00 18.62
C ASN A 279 -4.70 11.48 18.51
N GLY A 280 -5.60 11.78 17.57
CA GLY A 280 -6.02 13.14 17.23
C GLY A 280 -4.99 13.90 16.41
N GLN A 281 -5.34 15.15 16.12
CA GLN A 281 -4.55 16.07 15.29
C GLN A 281 -3.52 16.80 16.15
N GLY A 282 -2.32 16.99 15.63
CA GLY A 282 -1.25 17.75 16.28
C GLY A 282 0.13 17.43 15.74
N GLU A 283 1.16 17.99 16.35
CA GLU A 283 2.55 17.92 15.88
C GLU A 283 3.35 16.77 16.54
N ASN A 284 2.73 15.99 17.43
CA ASN A 284 3.40 14.88 18.07
C ASN A 284 3.60 13.71 17.09
N LEU A 285 4.66 12.91 17.30
CA LEU A 285 5.03 11.79 16.43
C LEU A 285 3.95 10.71 16.26
N ASN A 286 2.96 10.65 17.15
CA ASN A 286 1.85 9.71 17.11
C ASN A 286 0.52 10.36 16.66
N GLN A 287 0.56 11.61 16.21
CA GLN A 287 -0.58 12.38 15.69
C GLN A 287 -0.40 12.57 14.18
N LEU A 288 -1.52 12.66 13.47
CA LEU A 288 -1.57 12.95 12.02
C LEU A 288 -2.70 13.96 11.78
N PHE A 289 -2.69 14.61 10.62
CA PHE A 289 -3.73 15.53 10.18
C PHE A 289 -3.99 15.38 8.69
N TYR A 290 -5.11 14.72 8.34
CA TYR A 290 -5.46 14.41 6.96
C TYR A 290 -4.35 13.70 6.17
N PRO A 291 -3.79 12.59 6.70
CA PRO A 291 -2.70 11.88 6.05
C PRO A 291 -3.12 11.50 4.63
N ARG A 292 -2.28 11.88 3.67
CA ARG A 292 -2.58 11.67 2.25
C ARG A 292 -2.12 10.30 1.83
N ARG A 293 -0.81 10.04 1.84
CA ARG A 293 -0.25 8.78 1.31
C ARG A 293 0.52 8.00 2.35
N VAL A 294 0.42 6.68 2.26
CA VAL A 294 1.24 5.73 2.98
C VAL A 294 2.08 4.93 1.98
N ILE A 295 3.34 4.66 2.30
CA ILE A 295 4.16 3.64 1.66
C ILE A 295 4.90 2.85 2.74
N VAL A 296 5.25 1.60 2.44
CA VAL A 296 6.03 0.74 3.34
C VAL A 296 7.25 0.25 2.58
N ASP A 297 8.43 0.30 3.20
CA ASP A 297 9.66 -0.25 2.62
C ASP A 297 9.80 -1.76 2.87
N ASP A 298 10.80 -2.39 2.26
CA ASP A 298 11.09 -3.82 2.40
C ASP A 298 11.49 -4.23 3.83
N LEU A 299 11.79 -3.27 4.71
CA LEU A 299 12.08 -3.49 6.13
C LEU A 299 10.84 -3.33 7.01
N GLY A 300 9.69 -3.01 6.42
CA GLY A 300 8.43 -2.77 7.13
C GLY A 300 8.33 -1.37 7.74
N GLN A 301 9.22 -0.43 7.41
CA GLN A 301 9.11 0.96 7.86
C GLN A 301 8.01 1.67 7.10
N ILE A 302 7.16 2.38 7.85
CA ILE A 302 5.99 3.07 7.32
C ILE A 302 6.32 4.55 7.17
N TYR A 303 6.09 5.08 5.97
CA TYR A 303 6.22 6.50 5.67
C TYR A 303 4.86 7.07 5.33
N VAL A 304 4.50 8.16 6.00
CA VAL A 304 3.22 8.84 5.83
C VAL A 304 3.48 10.27 5.37
N ALA A 305 2.81 10.66 4.29
CA ALA A 305 2.73 12.07 3.88
C ALA A 305 1.56 12.70 4.63
N ASP A 306 1.88 13.42 5.71
CA ASP A 306 0.95 14.17 6.55
C ASP A 306 0.70 15.58 5.98
#